data_AF-A0A2T3JKW7-F1
#
_entry.id   AF-A0A2T3JKW7-F1
#
_cell.length_a   1.000
_cell.length_b   1.000
_cell.length_c   1.000
_cell.angle_alpha   90.00
_cell.angle_beta   90.00
_cell.angle_gamma   90.00
#
_symmetry.space_group_name_H-M   'P 1'
#
loop_
_entity.id
_entity.type
_entity.pdbx_description
1 polymer ?
#
loop_
_entity_poly.entity_id
_entity_poly.type
_entity_poly.pdbx_seq_one_letter_code
_entity_poly.pdbx_strand_id
1 'polypeptide(L)'
;MSISTSEKLIVMRESERLTRKAMSELTGISYSSLTNYELNRGDMGFKVAQLILNHPKFSKYTMWFMLDQVSPKIGQISPALSHCGQEEIIQNPSDKTVG
;
A
#
# COMPACT_ATOMS: atom_id res chain seq x y z
N MET A 1 3.05 -6.01 15.19
CA MET A 1 2.77 -7.02 14.14
C MET A 1 3.19 -6.44 12.82
N SER A 2 4.04 -7.12 12.06
CA SER A 2 4.45 -6.67 10.71
C SER A 2 3.35 -7.04 9.72
N ILE A 3 2.91 -6.10 8.87
CA ILE A 3 1.89 -6.37 7.84
C ILE A 3 2.55 -7.15 6.70
N SER A 4 1.97 -8.31 6.36
CA SER A 4 2.44 -9.14 5.24
C SER A 4 2.16 -8.50 3.88
N THR A 5 2.91 -8.87 2.85
CA THR A 5 2.72 -8.34 1.48
C THR A 5 1.30 -8.58 0.94
N SER A 6 0.70 -9.72 1.29
CA SER A 6 -0.69 -10.06 0.95
C SER A 6 -1.69 -9.11 1.62
N GLU A 7 -1.50 -8.80 2.90
CA GLU A 7 -2.32 -7.83 3.62
C GLU A 7 -2.11 -6.40 3.10
N LYS A 8 -0.87 -6.01 2.77
CA LYS A 8 -0.59 -4.71 2.17
C LYS A 8 -1.37 -4.52 0.87
N LEU A 9 -1.50 -5.58 0.07
CA LEU A 9 -2.25 -5.57 -1.17
C LEU A 9 -3.75 -5.34 -0.94
N ILE A 10 -4.33 -6.02 0.05
CA ILE A 10 -5.73 -5.86 0.45
C ILE A 10 -5.99 -4.43 0.91
N VAL A 11 -5.16 -3.92 1.83
CA VAL A 11 -5.26 -2.58 2.39
C VAL A 11 -5.17 -1.50 1.31
N MET A 12 -4.25 -1.67 0.36
CA MET A 12 -4.09 -0.78 -0.78
C MET A 12 -5.33 -0.78 -1.69
N ARG A 13 -5.85 -1.97 -2.03
CA ARG A 13 -7.05 -2.11 -2.87
C ARG A 13 -8.28 -1.49 -2.22
N GLU A 14 -8.49 -1.74 -0.93
CA GLU A 14 -9.66 -1.28 -0.19
C GLU A 14 -9.63 0.22 0.07
N SER A 15 -8.44 0.78 0.28
CA SER A 15 -8.27 2.24 0.39
C SER A 15 -8.66 2.98 -0.90
N GLU A 16 -8.46 2.35 -2.06
CA GLU A 16 -8.92 2.85 -3.36
C GLU A 16 -10.39 2.49 -3.67
N ARG A 17 -11.08 1.82 -2.74
CA ARG A 17 -12.47 1.34 -2.87
C ARG A 17 -12.69 0.47 -4.11
N LEU A 18 -11.68 -0.34 -4.46
CA LEU A 18 -11.73 -1.22 -5.62
C LEU A 18 -12.13 -2.64 -5.22
N THR A 19 -12.93 -3.28 -6.07
CA THR A 19 -13.10 -4.73 -6.02
C THR A 19 -11.88 -5.42 -6.63
N ARG A 20 -11.66 -6.71 -6.31
CA ARG A 20 -10.59 -7.50 -6.95
C ARG A 20 -10.71 -7.51 -8.47
N LYS A 21 -11.92 -7.57 -9.00
CA LYS A 21 -12.19 -7.51 -10.44
C LYS A 21 -11.76 -6.18 -11.04
N ALA A 22 -12.13 -5.05 -10.43
CA ALA A 22 -11.74 -3.73 -10.90
C ALA A 22 -10.21 -3.54 -10.85
N MET A 23 -9.55 -4.01 -9.79
CA MET A 23 -8.09 -3.95 -9.69
C MET A 23 -7.40 -4.84 -10.74
N SER A 24 -7.94 -6.02 -11.00
CA SER A 24 -7.48 -6.93 -12.05
C SER A 24 -7.55 -6.28 -13.43
N GLU A 25 -8.66 -5.63 -13.76
CA GLU A 25 -8.84 -4.90 -15.02
C GLU A 25 -7.87 -3.71 -15.16
N LEU A 26 -7.65 -2.96 -14.07
CA LEU A 26 -6.74 -1.80 -14.07
C LEU A 26 -5.25 -2.18 -14.20
N THR A 27 -4.85 -3.28 -13.56
CA THR A 27 -3.45 -3.70 -13.51
C THR A 27 -3.09 -4.70 -14.60
N GLY A 28 -4.08 -5.31 -15.26
CA GLY A 28 -3.87 -6.39 -16.23
C GLY A 28 -3.48 -7.74 -15.61
N ILE A 29 -3.50 -7.84 -14.27
CA ILE A 29 -3.25 -9.09 -13.55
C ILE A 29 -4.55 -9.88 -13.53
N SER A 30 -4.49 -11.20 -13.75
CA SER A 30 -5.70 -12.03 -13.70
C SER A 30 -6.34 -12.01 -12.31
N TYR A 31 -7.67 -12.06 -12.27
CA TYR A 31 -8.44 -12.11 -11.04
C TYR A 31 -8.02 -13.26 -10.11
N SER A 32 -7.72 -14.43 -10.68
CA SER A 32 -7.26 -15.60 -9.94
C SER A 32 -5.89 -15.37 -9.30
N SER A 33 -4.92 -14.80 -10.03
CA SER A 33 -3.61 -14.48 -9.48
C SER A 33 -3.71 -13.43 -8.37
N LEU A 34 -4.49 -12.35 -8.59
CA LEU A 34 -4.70 -11.33 -7.57
C LEU A 34 -5.32 -11.93 -6.29
N THR A 35 -6.30 -12.81 -6.45
CA THR A 35 -6.92 -13.52 -5.32
C THR A 35 -5.92 -14.41 -4.58
N ASN A 36 -5.06 -15.13 -5.30
CA ASN A 36 -4.03 -15.97 -4.68
C ASN A 36 -3.01 -15.14 -3.90
N TYR A 37 -2.61 -13.97 -4.42
CA TYR A 37 -1.71 -13.06 -3.72
C TYR A 37 -2.33 -12.50 -2.45
N GLU A 38 -3.60 -12.06 -2.48
CA GLU A 38 -4.30 -11.59 -1.28
C GLU A 38 -4.51 -12.69 -0.23
N LEU A 39 -4.73 -13.94 -0.65
CA LEU A 39 -4.90 -15.09 0.24
C LEU A 39 -3.58 -15.71 0.73
N ASN A 40 -2.43 -15.12 0.37
CA ASN A 40 -1.11 -15.68 0.66
C ASN A 40 -0.93 -17.13 0.17
N ARG A 41 -1.57 -17.48 -0.96
CA ARG A 41 -1.51 -18.81 -1.60
C ARG A 41 -0.49 -18.87 -2.75
N GLY A 42 0.21 -17.77 -3.01
CA GLY A 42 1.27 -17.70 -4.00
C GLY A 42 2.08 -16.43 -3.82
N ASP A 43 3.37 -16.51 -4.15
CA ASP A 43 4.27 -15.38 -4.02
C ASP A 43 4.10 -14.41 -5.20
N MET A 44 4.01 -13.12 -4.88
CA MET A 44 3.98 -12.07 -5.90
C MET A 44 5.41 -11.82 -6.38
N GLY A 45 5.70 -12.19 -7.63
CA GLY A 45 6.99 -11.86 -8.24
C GLY A 45 7.19 -10.35 -8.43
N PHE A 46 8.44 -9.90 -8.42
CA PHE A 46 8.81 -8.49 -8.57
C PHE A 46 8.15 -7.80 -9.79
N LYS A 47 8.08 -8.50 -10.93
CA LYS A 47 7.46 -7.97 -12.16
C LYS A 47 5.97 -7.65 -11.99
N VAL A 48 5.27 -8.45 -11.19
CA VAL A 48 3.85 -8.24 -10.87
C VAL A 48 3.71 -7.05 -9.93
N ALA A 49 4.53 -6.96 -8.88
CA ALA A 49 4.55 -5.81 -7.97
C ALA A 49 4.81 -4.50 -8.73
N GLN A 50 5.78 -4.50 -9.65
CA GLN A 50 6.08 -3.35 -10.50
C GLN A 50 4.88 -2.94 -11.38
N LEU A 51 4.15 -3.90 -11.94
CA LEU A 51 2.98 -3.62 -12.77
C LEU A 51 1.86 -2.94 -11.95
N ILE A 52 1.64 -3.39 -10.72
CA ILE A 52 0.66 -2.78 -9.80
C ILE A 52 1.12 -1.37 -9.42
N LEU A 53 2.34 -1.24 -8.91
CA LEU A 53 2.85 0.01 -8.33
C LEU A 53 3.12 1.09 -9.39
N ASN A 54 3.39 0.73 -10.64
CA ASN A 54 3.52 1.72 -11.72
C ASN A 54 2.17 2.31 -12.17
N HIS A 55 1.04 1.74 -11.74
CA HIS A 55 -0.26 2.29 -12.07
C HIS A 55 -0.48 3.62 -11.30
N PRO A 56 -1.00 4.69 -11.94
CA PRO A 56 -1.14 6.01 -11.30
C PRO A 56 -1.94 6.02 -9.99
N LYS A 57 -2.89 5.09 -9.82
CA LYS A 57 -3.66 4.94 -8.57
C LYS A 57 -2.84 4.36 -7.41
N PHE A 58 -1.80 3.58 -7.70
CA PHE A 58 -1.05 2.81 -6.69
C PHE A 58 0.37 3.33 -6.47
N SER A 59 0.91 4.13 -7.40
CA SER A 59 2.29 4.64 -7.32
C SER A 59 2.62 5.42 -6.06
N LYS A 60 1.63 6.10 -5.48
CA LYS A 60 1.72 6.80 -4.19
C LYS A 60 1.96 5.88 -2.99
N TYR A 61 1.74 4.58 -3.13
CA TYR A 61 1.93 3.58 -2.07
C TYR A 61 3.25 2.82 -2.19
N THR A 62 4.06 3.09 -3.21
CA THR A 62 5.29 2.34 -3.53
C THR A 62 6.23 2.25 -2.32
N MET A 63 6.51 3.38 -1.69
CA MET A 63 7.47 3.44 -0.59
C MET A 63 6.97 2.71 0.65
N TRP A 64 5.67 2.84 0.94
CA TRP A 64 5.03 2.12 2.03
C TRP A 64 4.99 0.61 1.78
N PHE A 65 4.66 0.21 0.54
CA PHE A 65 4.55 -1.19 0.16
C PHE A 65 5.91 -1.90 0.24
N MET A 66 6.97 -1.28 -0.28
CA MET A 66 8.29 -1.88 -0.41
C MET A 66 9.18 -1.71 0.82
N LEU A 67 9.13 -0.55 1.48
CA LEU A 67 10.10 -0.15 2.51
C LEU A 67 9.48 0.16 3.87
N ASP A 68 8.15 0.05 3.99
CA ASP A 68 7.41 0.45 5.21
C ASP A 68 7.67 1.91 5.61
N GLN A 69 7.97 2.76 4.63
CA GLN A 69 8.26 4.19 4.81
C GLN A 69 7.22 5.06 4.09
N VAL A 70 6.96 6.24 4.63
CA VAL A 70 6.10 7.27 4.01
C VAL A 70 6.84 8.59 3.90
N SER A 71 6.57 9.34 2.84
CA SER A 71 7.05 10.72 2.66
C SER A 71 5.96 11.56 2.00
N PRO A 72 5.05 12.12 2.80
CA PRO A 72 3.92 12.91 2.30
C PRO A 72 4.35 14.10 1.44
N LYS A 73 5.54 14.66 1.71
CA LYS A 73 6.11 15.82 0.98
C LYS A 73 6.29 15.55 -0.52
N ILE A 74 6.49 14.30 -0.92
CA ILE A 74 6.66 13.88 -2.32
C ILE A 74 5.48 13.04 -2.82
N GLY A 75 4.36 13.03 -2.10
CA GLY A 75 3.17 12.26 -2.46
C GLY A 75 3.27 10.75 -2.23
N GLN A 76 4.30 10.27 -1.53
CA GLN A 76 4.40 8.87 -1.09
C GLN A 76 3.73 8.73 0.28
N ILE A 77 2.56 8.12 0.30
CA ILE A 77 1.71 8.02 1.49
C ILE A 77 1.43 6.56 1.83
N SER A 78 0.97 6.30 3.04
CA SER A 78 0.35 5.04 3.40
C SER A 78 -1.13 5.05 2.99
N PRO A 79 -1.73 3.89 2.65
CA PRO A 79 -3.18 3.80 2.42
C PRO A 79 -3.97 4.15 3.69
N ALA A 80 -5.17 4.73 3.56
CA ALA A 80 -5.95 5.17 4.72
C ALA A 80 -6.24 4.03 5.71
N LEU A 81 -6.42 2.80 5.21
CA LEU A 81 -6.71 1.63 6.03
C LEU A 81 -5.47 0.96 6.64
N SER A 82 -4.25 1.42 6.33
CA SER A 82 -3.04 0.84 6.90
C SER A 82 -2.84 1.18 8.38
N HIS A 83 -3.51 2.23 8.87
CA HIS A 83 -3.40 2.69 10.26
C HIS A 83 -4.34 1.94 11.22
N CYS A 84 -5.09 0.94 10.76
CA CYS A 84 -6.01 0.18 11.61
C CYS A 84 -5.33 -0.76 12.65
N GLY A 85 -4.03 -0.56 12.95
CA GLY A 85 -3.30 -1.38 13.91
C GLY A 85 -1.94 -0.87 14.42
N GLN A 86 -1.54 0.37 14.14
CA GLN A 86 -0.35 0.97 14.76
C GLN A 86 -0.66 2.40 15.23
N GLU A 87 -0.40 2.61 16.51
CA GLU A 87 -0.55 3.85 17.26
C GLU A 87 0.07 5.04 16.53
N GLU A 88 -0.60 6.17 16.74
CA GLU A 88 -0.23 7.50 16.28
C GLU A 88 1.27 7.74 16.40
N ILE A 89 1.96 7.93 15.27
CA ILE A 89 3.18 8.74 15.29
C ILE A 89 2.71 10.16 15.51
N ILE A 90 2.54 10.52 16.78
CA ILE A 90 2.42 11.89 17.25
C ILE A 90 3.71 12.58 16.82
N GLN A 91 3.69 13.24 15.66
CA GLN A 91 4.69 14.26 15.38
C GLN A 91 4.36 15.44 16.27
N ASN A 92 4.98 15.49 17.45
CA ASN A 92 5.09 16.71 18.23
C ASN A 92 5.94 17.71 17.42
N PRO A 93 5.39 18.84 16.95
CA PRO A 93 6.24 19.94 16.54
C PRO A 93 6.70 20.64 17.82
N SER A 94 7.82 20.18 18.38
CA SER A 94 8.52 20.90 19.44
C SER A 94 9.34 22.02 18.83
N ASP A 95 8.68 23.07 18.34
CA ASP A 95 9.34 24.35 18.10
C ASP A 95 9.33 25.17 19.40
N LYS A 96 10.35 24.92 20.23
CA LYS A 96 10.81 25.90 21.22
C LYS A 96 11.48 27.04 20.45
N THR A 97 10.77 28.13 20.23
CA THR A 97 11.41 29.42 19.98
C THR A 97 11.59 30.11 21.33
N VAL A 98 12.81 30.04 21.87
CA VAL A 98 13.25 30.92 22.95
C VAL A 98 13.49 32.29 22.31
N GLY A 99 12.80 33.31 22.85
CA GLY A 99 13.07 34.73 22.67
C GLY A 99 12.91 35.42 24.01
#